data_AF-A0A109CXZ2-F1
#
_entry.id   AF-A0A109CXZ2-F1
#
_cell.length_a   1.000
_cell.length_b   1.000
_cell.length_c   1.000
_cell.angle_alpha   90.00
_cell.angle_beta   90.00
_cell.angle_gamma   90.00
#
_symmetry.space_group_name_H-M   'P 1'
#
loop_
_entity.id
_entity.type
_entity.pdbx_description
1 polymer ?
#
loop_
_entity_poly.entity_id
_entity_poly.type
_entity_poly.pdbx_seq_one_letter_code
_entity_poly.pdbx_strand_id
1 'polypeptide(L)'
;MILFHHTSVSLAEGILASQLNLGHVKRRSGEPLRDVVWLTTDESHEGHGLTTGEQLDPVHRPYVEKVEQTKLRQGRVWTADKTRIRIKVKIPTRDRKLYNYSAWSRKNDGPKFAKLMGLSCVQTVAGLNASELERMMSMTATKEETWFLSFRPIVPEEFEEVLYRTEDGYVPYDFEQHGRRELEAVGIYAADEKALSELRDLLGSRHRYDRASAVVTCANLAMPANVVVRGGGINVAFNLVTLRVLEGSSGRYGEEIVAWIERHLNDLNEAWEKSRTQLISNS
;
A
#
# COMPACT_ATOMS: atom_id res chain seq x y z
N MET A 1 2.18 -20.64 -10.20
CA MET A 1 1.02 -20.52 -9.32
C MET A 1 0.44 -19.14 -9.51
N ILE A 2 -0.88 -19.04 -9.65
CA ILE A 2 -1.56 -17.74 -9.67
C ILE A 2 -1.94 -17.39 -8.25
N LEU A 3 -1.61 -16.17 -7.83
CA LEU A 3 -1.92 -15.62 -6.52
C LEU A 3 -2.40 -14.17 -6.68
N PHE A 4 -3.04 -13.64 -5.64
CA PHE A 4 -3.58 -12.28 -5.60
C PHE A 4 -3.01 -11.52 -4.41
N HIS A 5 -2.76 -10.22 -4.64
CA HIS A 5 -2.44 -9.26 -3.60
C HIS A 5 -3.51 -8.16 -3.61
N HIS A 6 -4.05 -7.84 -2.44
CA HIS A 6 -5.01 -6.76 -2.27
C HIS A 6 -4.35 -5.56 -1.59
N THR A 7 -4.55 -4.37 -2.15
CA THR A 7 -3.93 -3.15 -1.68
C THR A 7 -4.82 -1.93 -1.95
N SER A 8 -4.41 -0.77 -1.45
CA SER A 8 -5.09 0.50 -1.68
C SER A 8 -4.53 1.22 -2.90
N VAL A 9 -5.30 2.17 -3.43
CA VAL A 9 -4.83 3.07 -4.50
C VAL A 9 -3.56 3.82 -4.09
N SER A 10 -3.52 4.33 -2.85
CA SER A 10 -2.35 5.05 -2.31
C SER A 10 -1.06 4.24 -2.27
N LEU A 11 -1.16 2.92 -2.08
CA LEU A 11 -0.01 2.02 -2.07
C LEU A 11 0.31 1.49 -3.47
N ALA A 12 -0.70 1.35 -4.33
CA ALA A 12 -0.54 0.85 -5.69
C ALA A 12 0.46 1.70 -6.49
N GLU A 13 0.40 3.04 -6.40
CA GLU A 13 1.35 3.92 -7.11
C GLU A 13 2.82 3.59 -6.83
N GLY A 14 3.18 3.32 -5.57
CA GLY A 14 4.54 2.93 -5.19
C GLY A 14 4.89 1.51 -5.67
N ILE A 15 3.95 0.58 -5.55
CA ILE A 15 4.13 -0.83 -5.97
C ILE A 15 4.32 -0.92 -7.49
N LEU A 16 3.51 -0.21 -8.26
CA LEU A 16 3.53 -0.23 -9.72
C LEU A 16 4.71 0.54 -10.30
N ALA A 17 5.26 1.53 -9.62
CA ALA A 17 6.51 2.20 -10.04
C ALA A 17 7.78 1.41 -9.67
N SER A 18 7.66 0.38 -8.83
CA SER A 18 8.82 -0.37 -8.33
C SER A 18 8.57 -1.87 -8.27
N GLN A 19 8.11 -2.38 -7.15
CA GLN A 19 7.85 -3.80 -6.90
C GLN A 19 6.98 -3.93 -5.65
N LEU A 20 6.40 -5.12 -5.45
CA LEU A 20 5.72 -5.45 -4.21
C LEU A 20 6.74 -6.08 -3.24
N ASN A 21 7.21 -5.33 -2.25
CA ASN A 21 8.26 -5.76 -1.32
C ASN A 21 8.04 -5.33 0.14
N LEU A 22 7.07 -4.46 0.41
CA LEU A 22 6.79 -3.97 1.75
C LEU A 22 5.56 -4.67 2.33
N GLY A 23 5.65 -4.98 3.62
CA GLY A 23 4.58 -5.61 4.38
C GLY A 23 5.11 -6.25 5.65
N HIS A 24 4.21 -6.85 6.41
CA HIS A 24 4.56 -7.46 7.69
C HIS A 24 3.61 -8.60 8.05
N VAL A 25 4.07 -9.52 8.89
CA VAL A 25 3.24 -10.55 9.54
C VAL A 25 3.29 -10.38 11.04
N LYS A 26 2.12 -10.38 11.68
CA LYS A 26 2.00 -10.41 13.14
C LYS A 26 2.48 -11.76 13.65
N ARG A 27 3.49 -11.77 14.53
CA ARG A 27 3.95 -12.98 15.21
C ARG A 27 3.20 -13.19 16.52
N ARG A 28 3.22 -14.42 17.05
CA ARG A 28 2.62 -14.72 18.35
C ARG A 28 3.26 -13.94 19.50
N SER A 29 4.55 -13.60 19.38
CA SER A 29 5.25 -12.73 20.32
C SER A 29 4.70 -11.29 20.36
N GLY A 30 3.89 -10.88 19.38
CA GLY A 30 3.47 -9.49 19.19
C GLY A 30 4.50 -8.62 18.47
N GLU A 31 5.67 -9.16 18.10
CA GLU A 31 6.64 -8.49 17.25
C GLU A 31 6.26 -8.63 15.76
N PRO A 32 6.22 -7.55 14.98
CA PRO A 32 6.01 -7.66 13.54
C PRO A 32 7.28 -8.19 12.86
N LEU A 33 7.14 -9.21 12.03
CA LEU A 33 8.17 -9.61 11.07
C LEU A 33 7.92 -8.84 9.76
N ARG A 34 8.86 -7.98 9.36
CA ARG A 34 8.75 -7.07 8.20
C ARG A 34 9.34 -7.68 6.93
N ASP A 35 9.20 -6.96 5.83
CA ASP A 35 9.70 -7.31 4.48
C ASP A 35 9.10 -8.63 3.98
N VAL A 36 7.79 -8.79 4.26
CA VAL A 36 6.99 -9.93 3.85
C VAL A 36 5.81 -9.47 3.02
N VAL A 37 5.60 -10.13 1.89
CA VAL A 37 4.47 -9.87 1.01
C VAL A 37 3.37 -10.88 1.27
N TRP A 38 2.16 -10.39 1.55
CA TRP A 38 0.95 -11.21 1.64
C TRP A 38 0.36 -11.48 0.27
N LEU A 39 0.04 -12.75 0.02
CA LEU A 39 -0.59 -13.25 -1.18
C LEU A 39 -1.72 -14.21 -0.80
N THR A 40 -2.65 -14.45 -1.71
CA THR A 40 -3.75 -15.40 -1.51
C THR A 40 -4.10 -16.14 -2.80
N THR A 41 -4.56 -17.39 -2.70
CA THR A 41 -5.17 -18.10 -3.85
C THR A 41 -6.62 -17.69 -4.08
N ASP A 42 -7.24 -17.03 -3.11
CA ASP A 42 -8.61 -16.51 -3.19
C ASP A 42 -8.62 -15.19 -3.96
N GLU A 43 -9.51 -15.09 -4.95
CA GLU A 43 -9.69 -13.88 -5.75
C GLU A 43 -10.42 -12.77 -4.99
N SER A 44 -11.25 -13.16 -4.00
CA SER A 44 -12.10 -12.25 -3.25
C SER A 44 -11.32 -11.56 -2.13
N HIS A 45 -11.62 -10.27 -1.91
CA HIS A 45 -11.08 -9.49 -0.80
C HIS A 45 -11.75 -9.82 0.55
N GLU A 46 -12.93 -10.46 0.54
CA GLU A 46 -13.73 -10.68 1.74
C GLU A 46 -13.10 -11.71 2.68
N GLY A 47 -13.18 -11.47 3.99
CA GLY A 47 -12.68 -12.42 5.01
C GLY A 47 -11.16 -12.52 5.12
N HIS A 48 -10.41 -11.59 4.49
CA HIS A 48 -8.94 -11.51 4.56
C HIS A 48 -8.42 -10.50 5.59
N GLY A 49 -9.30 -9.83 6.35
CA GLY A 49 -8.91 -8.83 7.35
C GLY A 49 -8.25 -7.58 6.73
N LEU A 50 -8.64 -7.26 5.49
CA LEU A 50 -8.21 -6.06 4.81
C LEU A 50 -8.91 -4.84 5.41
N THR A 51 -8.18 -3.76 5.57
CA THR A 51 -8.74 -2.46 5.97
C THR A 51 -9.58 -1.88 4.83
N THR A 52 -10.63 -1.15 5.18
CA THR A 52 -11.66 -0.61 4.28
C THR A 52 -11.76 0.91 4.33
N GLY A 53 -10.76 1.59 4.92
CA GLY A 53 -10.78 3.04 5.08
C GLY A 53 -11.40 3.51 6.39
N GLU A 54 -11.52 2.63 7.38
CA GLU A 54 -12.02 2.95 8.72
C GLU A 54 -11.01 3.73 9.56
N GLN A 55 -11.51 4.43 10.59
CA GLN A 55 -10.66 5.10 11.57
C GLN A 55 -9.89 4.06 12.40
N LEU A 56 -8.58 4.27 12.54
CA LEU A 56 -7.72 3.41 13.33
C LEU A 56 -8.10 3.45 14.81
N ASP A 57 -8.51 2.30 15.33
CA ASP A 57 -8.83 2.09 16.74
C ASP A 57 -7.59 2.35 17.63
N PRO A 58 -7.75 3.09 18.76
CA PRO A 58 -6.71 3.25 19.78
C PRO A 58 -6.01 1.95 20.21
N VAL A 59 -6.72 0.81 20.24
CA VAL A 59 -6.16 -0.50 20.60
C VAL A 59 -5.13 -0.98 19.58
N HIS A 60 -5.33 -0.67 18.30
CA HIS A 60 -4.46 -1.10 17.20
C HIS A 60 -3.32 -0.10 16.91
N ARG A 61 -3.47 1.16 17.31
CA ARG A 61 -2.46 2.21 17.12
C ARG A 61 -1.04 1.81 17.56
N PRO A 62 -0.80 1.24 18.77
CA PRO A 62 0.55 0.85 19.18
C PRO A 62 1.20 -0.16 18.25
N TYR A 63 0.41 -1.09 17.71
CA TYR A 63 0.92 -2.09 16.77
C TYR A 63 1.26 -1.45 15.41
N VAL A 64 0.42 -0.54 14.91
CA VAL A 64 0.71 0.18 13.65
C VAL A 64 1.96 1.05 13.80
N GLU A 65 2.09 1.83 14.88
CA GLU A 65 3.31 2.62 15.15
C GLU A 65 4.57 1.74 15.17
N LYS A 66 4.44 0.52 15.71
CA LYS A 66 5.52 -0.45 15.73
C LYS A 66 5.86 -0.94 14.32
N VAL A 67 4.87 -1.27 13.50
CA VAL A 67 5.07 -1.69 12.10
C VAL A 67 5.76 -0.59 11.30
N GLU A 68 5.22 0.63 11.35
CA GLU A 68 5.66 1.81 10.60
C GLU A 68 6.97 2.42 11.15
N GLN A 69 7.43 1.96 12.32
CA GLN A 69 8.62 2.47 13.01
C GLN A 69 8.59 3.99 13.26
N THR A 70 7.38 4.54 13.39
CA THR A 70 7.15 5.96 13.56
C THR A 70 5.93 6.21 14.42
N LYS A 71 5.89 7.36 15.09
CA LYS A 71 4.71 7.78 15.83
C LYS A 71 3.68 8.31 14.84
N LEU A 72 2.46 7.79 14.94
CA LEU A 72 1.35 8.31 14.17
C LEU A 72 0.98 9.69 14.73
N ARG A 73 0.52 10.57 13.85
CA ARG A 73 0.03 11.88 14.24
C ARG A 73 -1.03 11.78 15.36
N GLN A 74 -1.09 12.82 16.18
CA GLN A 74 -2.16 12.96 17.17
C GLN A 74 -3.51 13.15 16.44
N GLY A 75 -4.60 12.79 17.12
CA GLY A 75 -5.95 12.87 16.55
C GLY A 75 -6.35 11.68 15.67
N ARG A 76 -7.26 11.92 14.74
CA ARG A 76 -7.88 10.88 13.90
C ARG A 76 -6.91 10.43 12.80
N VAL A 77 -6.69 9.12 12.75
CA VAL A 77 -5.92 8.45 11.69
C VAL A 77 -6.84 7.45 11.03
N TRP A 78 -6.89 7.47 9.70
CA TRP A 78 -7.71 6.59 8.90
C TRP A 78 -6.82 5.57 8.21
N THR A 79 -7.28 4.34 8.14
CA THR A 79 -6.61 3.28 7.37
C THR A 79 -6.81 3.52 5.88
N ALA A 80 -6.01 2.86 5.04
CA ALA A 80 -6.26 2.85 3.60
C ALA A 80 -7.26 1.73 3.25
N ASP A 81 -8.17 1.96 2.31
CA ASP A 81 -9.05 0.91 1.79
C ASP A 81 -8.25 -0.02 0.87
N LYS A 82 -7.85 -1.18 1.42
CA LYS A 82 -7.05 -2.20 0.74
C LYS A 82 -7.89 -3.14 -0.12
N THR A 83 -9.21 -2.94 -0.20
CA THR A 83 -10.08 -3.75 -1.06
C THR A 83 -10.12 -3.24 -2.50
N ARG A 84 -9.63 -2.00 -2.72
CA ARG A 84 -9.76 -1.27 -3.99
C ARG A 84 -8.91 -1.82 -5.12
N ILE A 85 -7.67 -2.22 -4.85
CA ILE A 85 -6.75 -2.73 -5.89
C ILE A 85 -6.49 -4.20 -5.65
N ARG A 86 -6.56 -4.99 -6.73
CA ARG A 86 -6.15 -6.40 -6.75
C ARG A 86 -5.08 -6.58 -7.84
N ILE A 87 -3.90 -7.02 -7.41
CA ILE A 87 -2.80 -7.38 -8.29
C ILE A 87 -2.78 -8.90 -8.41
N LYS A 88 -3.01 -9.42 -9.61
CA LYS A 88 -2.84 -10.84 -9.92
C LYS A 88 -1.39 -11.08 -10.28
N VAL A 89 -0.77 -12.08 -9.65
CA VAL A 89 0.65 -12.41 -9.87
C VAL A 89 0.81 -13.87 -10.23
N LYS A 90 1.85 -14.15 -11.04
CA LYS A 90 2.23 -15.51 -11.44
C LYS A 90 3.63 -15.83 -10.92
N ILE A 91 3.67 -16.57 -9.83
CA ILE A 91 4.93 -16.95 -9.15
C ILE A 91 5.26 -18.41 -9.47
N PRO A 92 6.52 -18.77 -9.77
CA PRO A 92 6.93 -20.15 -9.96
C PRO A 92 6.58 -21.05 -8.76
N THR A 93 6.02 -22.24 -8.99
CA THR A 93 5.64 -23.16 -7.89
C THR A 93 6.84 -23.69 -7.10
N ARG A 94 8.05 -23.59 -7.67
CA ARG A 94 9.31 -24.02 -7.04
C ARG A 94 10.01 -22.89 -6.27
N ASP A 95 9.34 -21.76 -6.10
CA ASP A 95 9.90 -20.63 -5.37
C ASP A 95 10.14 -21.00 -3.90
N ARG A 96 11.41 -20.98 -3.49
CA ARG A 96 11.82 -21.36 -2.13
C ARG A 96 11.56 -20.27 -1.09
N LYS A 97 11.15 -19.07 -1.50
CA LYS A 97 10.81 -17.93 -0.65
C LYS A 97 9.29 -17.74 -0.49
N LEU A 98 8.49 -18.55 -1.17
CA LEU A 98 7.03 -18.55 -1.04
C LEU A 98 6.58 -19.67 -0.10
N TYR A 99 5.79 -19.34 0.92
CA TYR A 99 5.29 -20.30 1.90
C TYR A 99 3.78 -20.17 2.08
N ASN A 100 3.07 -21.28 2.15
CA ASN A 100 1.71 -21.28 2.69
C ASN A 100 1.75 -20.80 4.14
N TYR A 101 0.89 -19.83 4.47
CA TYR A 101 0.89 -19.16 5.77
C TYR A 101 0.61 -20.12 6.92
N SER A 102 -0.40 -20.98 6.81
CA SER A 102 -0.74 -21.94 7.86
C SER A 102 0.39 -22.89 8.19
N ALA A 103 1.06 -23.44 7.16
CA ALA A 103 2.22 -24.30 7.35
C ALA A 103 3.40 -23.55 7.99
N TRP A 104 3.69 -22.33 7.52
CA TRP A 104 4.75 -21.50 8.07
C TRP A 104 4.45 -21.11 9.53
N SER A 105 3.25 -20.63 9.82
CA SER A 105 2.82 -20.18 11.14
C SER A 105 2.79 -21.34 12.13
N ARG A 106 2.35 -22.54 11.74
CA ARG A 106 2.40 -23.74 12.60
C ARG A 106 3.80 -24.02 13.12
N LYS A 107 4.82 -23.91 12.26
CA LYS A 107 6.23 -24.12 12.61
C LYS A 107 6.79 -22.99 13.51
N ASN A 108 6.28 -21.78 13.34
CA ASN A 108 6.89 -20.55 13.85
C ASN A 108 6.18 -19.96 15.09
N ASP A 109 4.87 -20.09 15.16
CA ASP A 109 3.98 -19.48 16.16
C ASP A 109 3.11 -20.53 16.89
N GLY A 110 3.09 -21.77 16.39
CA GLY A 110 2.39 -22.90 16.97
C GLY A 110 1.09 -23.26 16.23
N PRO A 111 0.47 -24.41 16.57
CA PRO A 111 -0.51 -25.09 15.72
C PRO A 111 -1.84 -24.35 15.55
N LYS A 112 -2.20 -23.47 16.50
CA LYS A 112 -3.48 -22.76 16.53
C LYS A 112 -3.39 -21.31 16.06
N PHE A 113 -2.18 -20.77 15.85
CA PHE A 113 -2.02 -19.33 15.65
C PHE A 113 -2.55 -18.85 14.29
N ALA A 114 -2.32 -19.59 13.20
CA ALA A 114 -2.88 -19.26 11.89
C ALA A 114 -4.41 -19.16 11.93
N LYS A 115 -5.06 -20.14 12.58
CA LYS A 115 -6.52 -20.17 12.76
C LYS A 115 -7.04 -19.00 13.60
N LEU A 116 -6.29 -18.60 14.64
CA LEU A 116 -6.61 -17.42 15.45
C LEU A 116 -6.56 -16.14 14.61
N MET A 117 -5.54 -16.00 13.76
CA MET A 117 -5.43 -14.87 12.84
C MET A 117 -6.58 -14.86 11.83
N GLY A 118 -6.89 -16.01 11.22
CA GLY A 118 -8.08 -16.19 10.37
C GLY A 118 -9.38 -15.78 11.05
N LEU A 119 -9.57 -16.19 12.30
CA LEU A 119 -10.76 -15.84 13.08
C LEU A 119 -10.85 -14.32 13.32
N SER A 120 -9.73 -13.68 13.62
CA SER A 120 -9.67 -12.22 13.86
C SER A 120 -10.05 -11.38 12.63
N CYS A 121 -10.03 -11.96 11.42
CA CYS A 121 -10.44 -11.30 10.19
C CYS A 121 -11.96 -11.24 10.00
N VAL A 122 -12.73 -12.05 10.74
CA VAL A 122 -14.19 -12.22 10.54
C VAL A 122 -15.00 -12.11 11.83
N GLN A 123 -14.36 -12.14 12.99
CA GLN A 123 -15.00 -12.09 14.30
C GLN A 123 -14.14 -11.31 15.31
N THR A 124 -14.80 -10.65 16.25
CA THR A 124 -14.12 -10.06 17.41
C THR A 124 -13.68 -11.16 18.37
N VAL A 125 -12.38 -11.25 18.62
CA VAL A 125 -11.79 -12.23 19.55
C VAL A 125 -11.51 -11.65 20.94
N ALA A 126 -11.70 -10.34 21.12
CA ALA A 126 -11.47 -9.66 22.39
C ALA A 126 -12.50 -10.10 23.45
N GLY A 127 -12.03 -10.42 24.65
CA GLY A 127 -12.88 -10.77 25.79
C GLY A 127 -13.35 -12.22 25.83
N LEU A 128 -13.03 -13.05 24.83
CA LEU A 128 -13.35 -14.48 24.86
C LEU A 128 -12.47 -15.24 25.86
N ASN A 129 -13.07 -16.16 26.60
CA ASN A 129 -12.31 -17.12 27.40
C ASN A 129 -11.76 -18.26 26.52
N ALA A 130 -10.90 -19.12 27.09
CA ALA A 130 -10.23 -20.18 26.34
C ALA A 130 -11.21 -21.17 25.67
N SER A 131 -12.27 -21.59 26.38
CA SER A 131 -13.25 -22.54 25.86
C SER A 131 -14.10 -21.94 24.74
N GLU A 132 -14.50 -20.67 24.89
CA GLU A 132 -15.23 -19.93 23.86
C GLU A 132 -14.37 -19.75 22.61
N LEU A 133 -13.10 -19.37 22.78
CA LEU A 133 -12.16 -19.21 21.69
C LEU A 133 -11.96 -20.53 20.94
N GLU A 134 -11.76 -21.65 21.67
CA GLU A 134 -11.63 -22.96 21.03
C GLU A 134 -12.87 -23.36 20.24
N ARG A 135 -14.06 -23.11 20.79
CA ARG A 135 -15.33 -23.36 20.10
C ARG A 135 -15.47 -22.50 18.85
N MET A 136 -15.13 -21.21 18.91
CA MET A 136 -15.19 -20.33 17.73
C MET A 136 -14.18 -20.76 16.67
N MET A 137 -12.96 -21.10 17.08
CA MET A 137 -11.95 -21.62 16.16
C MET A 137 -12.36 -22.92 15.48
N SER A 138 -13.18 -23.78 16.11
CA SER A 138 -13.64 -25.01 15.46
C SER A 138 -14.87 -24.79 14.55
N MET A 139 -15.75 -23.85 14.89
CA MET A 139 -17.02 -23.65 14.18
C MET A 139 -16.96 -22.61 13.06
N THR A 140 -16.02 -21.67 13.10
CA THR A 140 -15.96 -20.57 12.13
C THR A 140 -15.07 -20.94 10.94
N ALA A 141 -15.63 -20.84 9.74
CA ALA A 141 -14.86 -20.91 8.50
C ALA A 141 -14.02 -19.63 8.33
N THR A 142 -12.74 -19.80 8.02
CA THR A 142 -11.76 -18.71 7.89
C THR A 142 -10.82 -19.05 6.74
N LYS A 143 -10.03 -18.06 6.28
CA LYS A 143 -9.30 -18.15 5.00
C LYS A 143 -7.79 -18.37 5.11
N GLU A 144 -7.23 -18.60 6.29
CA GLU A 144 -5.78 -18.69 6.51
C GLU A 144 -5.05 -19.72 5.63
N GLU A 145 -5.74 -20.80 5.24
CA GLU A 145 -5.19 -21.82 4.34
C GLU A 145 -5.00 -21.34 2.90
N THR A 146 -5.70 -20.27 2.47
CA THR A 146 -5.52 -19.66 1.15
C THR A 146 -4.36 -18.68 1.11
N TRP A 147 -3.82 -18.28 2.26
CA TRP A 147 -2.80 -17.23 2.34
C TRP A 147 -1.39 -17.77 2.13
N PHE A 148 -0.57 -16.94 1.52
CA PHE A 148 0.84 -17.18 1.25
C PHE A 148 1.67 -15.98 1.69
N LEU A 149 2.89 -16.26 2.15
CA LEU A 149 3.90 -15.26 2.47
C LEU A 149 5.06 -15.41 1.48
N SER A 150 5.42 -14.32 0.81
CA SER A 150 6.70 -14.24 0.08
C SER A 150 7.74 -13.48 0.90
N PHE A 151 8.90 -14.10 1.11
CA PHE A 151 10.09 -13.52 1.74
C PHE A 151 11.08 -12.97 0.70
N ARG A 152 10.58 -12.67 -0.50
CA ARG A 152 11.28 -11.89 -1.52
C ARG A 152 10.33 -10.87 -2.15
N PRO A 153 10.85 -9.80 -2.74
CA PRO A 153 10.07 -8.93 -3.60
C PRO A 153 9.38 -9.72 -4.72
N ILE A 154 8.14 -9.32 -5.04
CA ILE A 154 7.45 -9.73 -6.27
C ILE A 154 7.67 -8.62 -7.29
N VAL A 155 8.37 -8.95 -8.36
CA VAL A 155 8.79 -7.98 -9.38
C VAL A 155 7.65 -7.74 -10.39
N PRO A 156 7.61 -6.59 -11.07
CA PRO A 156 6.53 -6.25 -11.98
C PRO A 156 6.34 -7.22 -13.16
N GLU A 157 7.40 -7.94 -13.56
CA GLU A 157 7.33 -8.98 -14.59
C GLU A 157 6.46 -10.18 -14.15
N GLU A 158 6.26 -10.37 -12.85
CA GLU A 158 5.38 -11.40 -12.29
C GLU A 158 3.93 -10.91 -12.14
N PHE A 159 3.66 -9.62 -12.37
CA PHE A 159 2.30 -9.10 -12.33
C PHE A 159 1.61 -9.46 -13.64
N GLU A 160 0.45 -10.12 -13.57
CA GLU A 160 -0.36 -10.52 -14.72
C GLU A 160 -1.45 -9.49 -15.02
N GLU A 161 -2.13 -8.98 -13.98
CA GLU A 161 -3.22 -8.01 -14.09
C GLU A 161 -3.23 -7.10 -12.85
N VAL A 162 -3.64 -5.84 -13.04
CA VAL A 162 -3.90 -4.88 -11.96
C VAL A 162 -5.33 -4.40 -12.14
N LEU A 163 -6.17 -4.71 -11.18
CA LEU A 163 -7.61 -4.49 -11.26
C LEU A 163 -8.07 -3.56 -10.15
N TYR A 164 -9.06 -2.73 -10.47
CA TYR A 164 -9.75 -1.83 -9.57
C TYR A 164 -11.15 -2.37 -9.25
N ARG A 165 -11.54 -2.30 -7.98
CA ARG A 165 -12.87 -2.72 -7.51
C ARG A 165 -13.89 -1.60 -7.73
N THR A 166 -14.93 -1.91 -8.49
CA THR A 166 -16.16 -1.13 -8.64
C THR A 166 -17.31 -1.83 -7.92
N GLU A 167 -18.50 -1.22 -7.93
CA GLU A 167 -19.73 -1.86 -7.43
C GLU A 167 -20.10 -3.10 -8.25
N ASP A 168 -19.83 -3.07 -9.56
CA ASP A 168 -20.16 -4.15 -10.50
C ASP A 168 -19.06 -5.23 -10.61
N GLY A 169 -17.98 -5.10 -9.84
CA GLY A 169 -16.86 -6.04 -9.83
C GLY A 169 -15.51 -5.41 -10.19
N TYR A 170 -14.56 -6.22 -10.64
CA TYR A 170 -13.20 -5.78 -10.92
C TYR A 170 -13.01 -5.41 -12.39
N VAL A 171 -12.45 -4.22 -12.64
CA VAL A 171 -12.10 -3.70 -13.98
C VAL A 171 -10.59 -3.41 -14.06
N PRO A 172 -9.98 -3.35 -15.25
CA PRO A 172 -8.59 -2.90 -15.39
C PRO A 172 -8.36 -1.55 -14.72
N TYR A 173 -7.31 -1.45 -13.89
CA TYR A 173 -6.99 -0.21 -13.22
C TYR A 173 -6.47 0.84 -14.21
N ASP A 174 -7.07 2.01 -14.14
CA ASP A 174 -6.55 3.24 -14.75
C ASP A 174 -6.51 4.36 -13.70
N PHE A 175 -5.39 5.07 -13.65
CA PHE A 175 -5.16 6.09 -12.64
C PHE A 175 -6.06 7.32 -12.82
N GLU A 176 -6.33 7.80 -14.04
CA GLU A 176 -7.16 9.00 -14.21
C GLU A 176 -8.63 8.71 -13.94
N GLN A 177 -9.11 7.54 -14.40
CA GLN A 177 -10.51 7.12 -14.23
C GLN A 177 -10.82 6.71 -12.79
N HIS A 178 -9.89 6.06 -12.10
CA HIS A 178 -10.14 5.44 -10.79
C HIS A 178 -9.24 5.99 -9.69
N GLY A 179 -7.95 6.14 -9.97
CA GLY A 179 -6.93 6.41 -8.96
C GLY A 179 -6.92 7.85 -8.41
N ARG A 180 -7.04 8.86 -9.29
CA ARG A 180 -6.87 10.27 -8.92
C ARG A 180 -7.81 10.69 -7.80
N ARG A 181 -9.11 10.42 -7.94
CA ARG A 181 -10.12 10.79 -6.93
C ARG A 181 -9.91 10.07 -5.60
N GLU A 182 -9.50 8.80 -5.64
CA GLU A 182 -9.19 8.00 -4.45
C GLU A 182 -7.96 8.55 -3.69
N LEU A 183 -6.93 9.04 -4.41
CA LEU A 183 -5.80 9.73 -3.79
C LEU A 183 -6.21 11.08 -3.18
N GLU A 184 -6.98 11.88 -3.92
CA GLU A 184 -7.43 13.20 -3.45
C GLU A 184 -8.31 13.07 -2.19
N ALA A 185 -9.14 12.02 -2.11
CA ALA A 185 -9.96 11.73 -0.93
C ALA A 185 -9.13 11.54 0.35
N VAL A 186 -7.87 11.13 0.23
CA VAL A 186 -6.94 10.96 1.37
C VAL A 186 -5.89 12.07 1.47
N GLY A 187 -6.04 13.16 0.69
CA GLY A 187 -5.17 14.33 0.74
C GLY A 187 -3.88 14.20 -0.05
N ILE A 188 -3.80 13.23 -0.95
CA ILE A 188 -2.69 13.05 -1.89
C ILE A 188 -3.13 13.61 -3.24
N TYR A 189 -2.46 14.66 -3.72
CA TYR A 189 -2.81 15.31 -4.97
C TYR A 189 -1.72 15.05 -6.00
N ALA A 190 -2.11 14.60 -7.19
CA ALA A 190 -1.17 14.40 -8.29
C ALA A 190 -1.17 15.62 -9.23
N ALA A 191 -0.05 15.84 -9.93
CA ALA A 191 -0.03 16.77 -11.07
C ALA A 191 -1.12 16.40 -12.09
N ASP A 192 -1.53 17.35 -12.92
CA ASP A 192 -2.57 17.10 -13.92
C ASP A 192 -2.13 16.07 -14.98
N GLU A 193 -3.10 15.54 -15.72
CA GLU A 193 -2.87 14.47 -16.69
C GLU A 193 -1.83 14.85 -17.77
N LYS A 194 -1.82 16.11 -18.22
CA LYS A 194 -0.89 16.58 -19.24
C LYS A 194 0.53 16.66 -18.69
N ALA A 195 0.71 17.25 -17.51
CA ALA A 195 1.99 17.33 -16.83
C ALA A 195 2.56 15.92 -16.55
N LEU A 196 1.70 14.99 -16.12
CA LEU A 196 2.09 13.60 -15.91
C LEU A 196 2.44 12.88 -17.22
N SER A 197 1.78 13.20 -18.34
CA SER A 197 2.14 12.66 -19.66
C SER A 197 3.55 13.12 -20.06
N GLU A 198 3.84 14.42 -19.92
CA GLU A 198 5.18 14.96 -20.20
C GLU A 198 6.26 14.30 -19.32
N LEU A 199 5.94 14.04 -18.05
CA LEU A 199 6.86 13.37 -17.12
C LEU A 199 7.10 11.90 -17.52
N ARG A 200 6.10 11.20 -18.06
CA ARG A 200 6.25 9.82 -18.56
C ARG A 200 7.17 9.77 -19.77
N ASP A 201 7.04 10.71 -20.69
CA ASP A 201 7.93 10.80 -21.86
C ASP A 201 9.37 11.10 -21.43
N LEU A 202 9.55 11.93 -20.38
CA LEU A 202 10.85 12.26 -19.82
C LEU A 202 11.55 11.06 -19.19
N LEU A 203 10.88 10.36 -18.28
CA LEU A 203 11.50 9.29 -17.47
C LEU A 203 11.54 7.96 -18.22
N GLY A 204 10.62 7.76 -19.15
CA GLY A 204 10.34 6.47 -19.77
C GLY A 204 9.69 5.48 -18.79
N SER A 205 9.40 4.30 -19.30
CA SER A 205 8.79 3.20 -18.53
C SER A 205 9.75 2.02 -18.48
N ARG A 206 9.98 1.45 -17.29
CA ARG A 206 10.83 0.26 -17.12
C ARG A 206 10.10 -1.04 -17.39
N HIS A 207 8.77 -1.05 -17.24
CA HIS A 207 7.92 -2.21 -17.45
C HIS A 207 6.46 -1.74 -17.63
N ARG A 208 5.57 -2.61 -18.10
CA ARG A 208 4.20 -2.24 -18.51
C ARG A 208 3.29 -1.56 -17.47
N TYR A 209 3.70 -1.55 -16.21
CA TYR A 209 2.96 -0.91 -15.10
C TYR A 209 3.69 0.31 -14.52
N ASP A 210 4.93 0.55 -14.96
CA ASP A 210 5.70 1.72 -14.53
C ASP A 210 5.11 2.96 -15.21
N ARG A 211 4.44 3.77 -14.41
CA ARG A 211 3.81 5.02 -14.81
C ARG A 211 4.44 6.12 -13.98
N ALA A 212 5.14 7.03 -14.65
CA ALA A 212 5.68 8.18 -13.96
C ALA A 212 4.57 9.00 -13.29
N SER A 213 4.80 9.35 -12.02
CA SER A 213 3.89 10.12 -11.20
C SER A 213 4.61 11.22 -10.44
N ALA A 214 3.91 12.32 -10.21
CA ALA A 214 4.32 13.43 -9.37
C ALA A 214 3.18 13.72 -8.41
N VAL A 215 3.40 13.41 -7.13
CA VAL A 215 2.38 13.55 -6.08
C VAL A 215 2.84 14.48 -4.98
N VAL A 216 1.88 15.20 -4.42
CA VAL A 216 2.04 16.24 -3.42
C VAL A 216 1.21 15.85 -2.21
N THR A 217 1.80 15.90 -1.01
CA THR A 217 1.11 15.55 0.23
C THR A 217 1.65 16.35 1.40
N CYS A 218 0.80 17.13 2.05
CA CYS A 218 1.08 17.77 3.32
C CYS A 218 0.73 16.77 4.45
N ALA A 219 1.71 16.01 4.93
CA ALA A 219 1.51 15.10 6.05
C ALA A 219 1.65 15.80 7.43
N ASN A 220 2.27 16.98 7.46
CA ASN A 220 2.52 17.78 8.65
C ASN A 220 2.61 19.27 8.24
N LEU A 221 1.95 20.17 8.99
CA LEU A 221 1.98 21.61 8.73
C LEU A 221 3.38 22.26 8.86
N ALA A 222 4.31 21.60 9.55
CA ALA A 222 5.71 22.04 9.63
C ALA A 222 6.56 21.58 8.43
N MET A 223 6.04 20.71 7.57
CA MET A 223 6.76 20.18 6.41
C MET A 223 6.86 21.25 5.32
N PRO A 224 8.01 21.42 4.65
CA PRO A 224 8.09 22.29 3.50
C PRO A 224 7.26 21.74 2.34
N ALA A 225 6.75 22.65 1.49
CA ALA A 225 6.10 22.27 0.25
C ALA A 225 7.03 21.38 -0.59
N ASN A 226 6.53 20.21 -0.97
CA ASN A 226 7.32 19.21 -1.67
C ASN A 226 6.48 18.40 -2.65
N VAL A 227 7.17 17.85 -3.66
CA VAL A 227 6.61 16.89 -4.62
C VAL A 227 7.46 15.63 -4.60
N VAL A 228 6.81 14.47 -4.61
CA VAL A 228 7.46 13.18 -4.78
C VAL A 228 7.27 12.72 -6.23
N VAL A 229 8.38 12.57 -6.94
CA VAL A 229 8.45 12.10 -8.32
C VAL A 229 8.84 10.62 -8.31
N ARG A 230 8.06 9.78 -9.01
CA ARG A 230 8.27 8.34 -9.12
C ARG A 230 8.17 7.88 -10.57
N GLY A 231 8.73 6.70 -10.84
CA GLY A 231 8.69 6.02 -12.14
C GLY A 231 10.03 6.10 -12.87
N GLY A 232 10.23 5.33 -13.93
CA GLY A 232 11.53 5.27 -14.62
C GLY A 232 12.68 4.75 -13.74
N GLY A 233 12.35 4.08 -12.64
CA GLY A 233 13.30 3.59 -11.64
C GLY A 233 13.75 4.60 -10.59
N ILE A 234 13.10 5.76 -10.49
CA ILE A 234 13.37 6.75 -9.44
C ILE A 234 12.20 6.86 -8.46
N ASN A 235 12.51 7.32 -7.26
CA ASN A 235 11.58 7.73 -6.20
C ASN A 235 12.30 8.82 -5.40
N VAL A 236 11.94 10.08 -5.64
CA VAL A 236 12.68 11.23 -5.15
C VAL A 236 11.73 12.35 -4.73
N ALA A 237 11.97 12.93 -3.57
CA ALA A 237 11.23 14.07 -3.06
C ALA A 237 12.01 15.36 -3.30
N PHE A 238 11.36 16.37 -3.87
CA PHE A 238 11.92 17.70 -4.10
C PHE A 238 11.19 18.74 -3.28
N ASN A 239 11.94 19.66 -2.69
CA ASN A 239 11.38 20.87 -2.11
C ASN A 239 10.93 21.82 -3.22
N LEU A 240 9.65 22.23 -3.23
CA LEU A 240 9.10 23.07 -4.29
C LEU A 240 9.63 24.51 -4.28
N VAL A 241 10.23 24.98 -3.17
CA VAL A 241 10.79 26.33 -3.06
C VAL A 241 12.25 26.38 -3.50
N THR A 242 13.04 25.42 -3.03
CA THR A 242 14.50 25.42 -3.24
C THR A 242 14.94 24.49 -4.37
N LEU A 243 14.03 23.65 -4.86
CA LEU A 243 14.27 22.60 -5.87
C LEU A 243 15.37 21.61 -5.47
N ARG A 244 15.74 21.58 -4.19
CA ARG A 244 16.68 20.61 -3.65
C ARG A 244 15.98 19.30 -3.33
N VAL A 245 16.71 18.21 -3.54
CA VAL A 245 16.30 16.88 -3.10
C VAL A 245 16.19 16.88 -1.58
N LEU A 246 15.02 16.46 -1.08
CA LEU A 246 14.75 16.21 0.34
C LEU A 246 15.05 14.75 0.70
N GLU A 247 14.68 13.82 -0.18
CA GLU A 247 14.81 12.39 0.03
C GLU A 247 14.96 11.65 -1.30
N GLY A 248 15.69 10.53 -1.30
CA GLY A 248 15.86 9.67 -2.46
C GLY A 248 16.96 10.16 -3.42
N SER A 249 16.91 9.68 -4.66
CA SER A 249 17.85 10.04 -5.71
C SER A 249 17.13 10.18 -7.05
N SER A 250 17.36 11.30 -7.73
CA SER A 250 16.89 11.54 -9.10
C SER A 250 17.75 10.84 -10.16
N GLY A 251 18.86 10.21 -9.76
CA GLY A 251 19.78 9.55 -10.67
C GLY A 251 20.25 10.49 -11.78
N ARG A 252 20.16 10.01 -13.02
CA ARG A 252 20.55 10.78 -14.22
C ARG A 252 19.54 11.85 -14.64
N TYR A 253 18.32 11.84 -14.09
CA TYR A 253 17.21 12.70 -14.51
C TYR A 253 17.10 13.99 -13.69
N GLY A 254 18.11 14.30 -12.87
CA GLY A 254 18.02 15.37 -11.87
C GLY A 254 17.71 16.73 -12.47
N GLU A 255 18.43 17.11 -13.52
CA GLU A 255 18.26 18.42 -14.17
C GLU A 255 16.92 18.51 -14.90
N GLU A 256 16.52 17.43 -15.58
CA GLU A 256 15.29 17.39 -16.36
C GLU A 256 14.04 17.38 -15.48
N ILE A 257 14.10 16.72 -14.32
CA ILE A 257 13.01 16.75 -13.34
C ILE A 257 12.90 18.14 -12.72
N VAL A 258 14.02 18.79 -12.38
CA VAL A 258 13.99 20.16 -11.85
C VAL A 258 13.36 21.10 -12.88
N ALA A 259 13.76 21.02 -14.15
CA ALA A 259 13.16 21.82 -15.22
C ALA A 259 11.66 21.49 -15.42
N TRP A 260 11.25 20.24 -15.25
CA TRP A 260 9.84 19.85 -15.27
C TRP A 260 9.07 20.46 -14.08
N ILE A 261 9.62 20.42 -12.87
CA ILE A 261 9.01 21.01 -11.67
C ILE A 261 8.86 22.53 -11.87
N GLU A 262 9.87 23.21 -12.40
CA GLU A 262 9.81 24.65 -12.66
C GLU A 262 8.68 25.03 -13.62
N ARG A 263 8.48 24.25 -14.70
CA ARG A 263 7.39 24.48 -15.66
C ARG A 263 6.00 24.30 -15.04
N HIS A 264 5.86 23.37 -14.10
CA HIS A 264 4.58 22.98 -13.48
C HIS A 264 4.45 23.48 -12.03
N LEU A 265 5.28 24.45 -11.63
CA LEU A 265 5.43 24.87 -10.23
C LEU A 265 4.13 25.44 -9.65
N ASN A 266 3.34 26.15 -10.45
CA ASN A 266 2.07 26.72 -10.01
C ASN A 266 1.06 25.62 -9.67
N ASP A 267 0.91 24.63 -10.54
CA ASP A 267 -0.04 23.52 -10.36
C ASP A 267 0.36 22.65 -9.17
N LEU A 268 1.67 22.40 -9.00
CA LEU A 268 2.21 21.68 -7.84
C LEU A 268 1.98 22.44 -6.52
N ASN A 269 2.13 23.76 -6.51
CA ASN A 269 1.81 24.57 -5.33
C ASN A 269 0.30 24.61 -5.04
N GLU A 270 -0.56 24.66 -6.06
CA GLU A 270 -2.00 24.57 -5.86
C GLU A 270 -2.39 23.20 -5.26
N ALA A 271 -1.81 22.11 -5.77
CA ALA A 271 -1.98 20.78 -5.19
C ALA A 271 -1.50 20.70 -3.73
N TRP A 272 -0.40 21.38 -3.40
CA TRP A 272 0.09 21.48 -2.02
C TRP A 272 -0.89 22.20 -1.10
N GLU A 273 -1.42 23.34 -1.53
CA GLU A 273 -2.40 24.11 -0.74
C GLU A 273 -3.70 23.34 -0.53
N LYS A 274 -4.17 22.57 -1.53
CA LYS A 274 -5.31 21.65 -1.37
C LYS A 274 -5.04 20.60 -0.30
N SER A 275 -3.89 19.92 -0.39
CA SER A 275 -3.46 18.92 0.60
C SER A 275 -3.35 19.50 2.01
N ARG A 276 -2.73 20.68 2.15
CA ARG A 276 -2.57 21.38 3.42
C ARG A 276 -3.92 21.79 4.01
N THR A 277 -4.83 22.32 3.20
CA THR A 277 -6.18 22.71 3.63
C THR A 277 -6.96 21.50 4.15
N GLN A 278 -6.92 20.38 3.44
CA GLN A 278 -7.56 19.14 3.88
C GLN A 278 -6.96 18.58 5.17
N LEU A 279 -5.64 18.69 5.36
CA LEU A 279 -5.01 18.32 6.63
C LEU A 279 -5.56 19.15 7.80
N ILE A 280 -5.72 20.47 7.60
CA ILE A 280 -6.28 21.38 8.62
C ILE A 280 -7.73 21.01 8.93
N SER A 281 -8.56 20.73 7.92
CA SER A 281 -9.96 20.36 8.12
C SER A 281 -10.17 19.01 8.83
N ASN A 282 -9.17 18.13 8.76
CA ASN A 282 -9.23 16.78 9.34
C ASN A 282 -8.53 16.64 10.69
N SER A 283 -7.87 17.71 11.17
CA SER A 283 -7.18 17.77 12.47
C SER A 283 -8.14 18.12 13.60
#